data_AF-A0A518BFE7-F1
#
_entry.id   AF-A0A518BFE7-F1
#
_cell.length_a   1.000
_cell.length_b   1.000
_cell.length_c   1.000
_cell.angle_alpha   90.00
_cell.angle_beta   90.00
_cell.angle_gamma   90.00
#
_symmetry.space_group_name_H-M   'P 1'
#
loop_
_entity.id
_entity.type
_entity.pdbx_description
1 polymer ?
#
loop_
_entity_poly.entity_id
_entity_poly.type
_entity_poly.pdbx_seq_one_letter_code
_entity_poly.pdbx_strand_id
1 'polypeptide(L)'
;MSIDRHFHDYFAAVERAGGQDRCFLCRRTPADVKAFFGFHEDGTPIDADEYGLEDVVLDRLDVMSYRGERPVCAVCQLNLDAVELAGGRDILARVLRQMLDERDKLWPGDD
;
A
#
# COMPACT_ATOMS: atom_id res chain seq x y z
N MET A 1 19.94 -20.22 3.70
CA MET A 1 20.03 -18.78 4.04
C MET A 1 18.75 -18.12 3.57
N SER A 2 17.86 -17.72 4.50
CA SER A 2 16.59 -17.06 4.17
C SER A 2 16.72 -15.53 4.05
N ILE A 3 17.70 -14.94 4.73
CA ILE A 3 18.01 -13.50 4.68
C ILE A 3 18.38 -13.07 3.26
N ASP A 4 19.27 -13.81 2.56
CA ASP A 4 19.66 -13.47 1.19
C ASP A 4 18.47 -13.38 0.23
N ARG A 5 17.53 -14.33 0.33
CA ARG A 5 16.39 -14.36 -0.60
C ARG A 5 15.46 -13.15 -0.40
N HIS A 6 15.09 -12.83 0.84
CA HIS A 6 14.24 -11.67 1.10
C HIS A 6 14.92 -10.36 0.70
N PHE A 7 16.23 -10.25 0.92
CA PHE A 7 17.01 -9.11 0.49
C PHE A 7 17.03 -8.98 -1.04
N HIS A 8 17.26 -10.08 -1.76
CA HIS A 8 17.21 -10.12 -3.22
C HIS A 8 15.82 -9.75 -3.76
N ASP A 9 14.75 -10.29 -3.18
CA ASP A 9 13.38 -9.99 -3.59
C ASP A 9 13.06 -8.50 -3.41
N TYR A 10 13.48 -7.89 -2.30
CA TYR A 10 13.37 -6.46 -2.06
C TYR A 10 14.08 -5.64 -3.14
N PHE A 11 15.38 -5.87 -3.36
CA PHE A 11 16.14 -5.09 -4.33
C PHE A 11 15.63 -5.29 -5.76
N ALA A 12 15.25 -6.51 -6.13
CA ALA A 12 14.66 -6.78 -7.43
C ALA A 12 13.32 -6.04 -7.62
N ALA A 13 12.49 -5.97 -6.59
CA ALA A 13 11.23 -5.22 -6.64
C ALA A 13 11.46 -3.71 -6.75
N VAL A 14 12.45 -3.18 -6.01
CA VAL A 14 12.84 -1.77 -6.07
C VAL A 14 13.45 -1.41 -7.43
N GLU A 15 14.26 -2.30 -8.01
CA GLU A 15 14.82 -2.15 -9.35
C GLU A 15 13.72 -2.09 -10.41
N ARG A 16 12.74 -3.03 -10.37
CA ARG A 16 11.53 -2.98 -11.21
C ARG A 16 10.71 -1.70 -10.99
N ALA A 17 10.83 -1.08 -9.82
CA ALA A 17 10.19 0.17 -9.47
C ALA A 17 10.96 1.43 -9.87
N GLY A 18 12.10 1.30 -10.56
CA GLY A 18 12.94 2.43 -10.96
C GLY A 18 13.73 3.03 -9.79
N GLY A 19 14.11 2.19 -8.82
CA GLY A 19 14.88 2.60 -7.64
C GLY A 19 14.06 3.34 -6.58
N GLN A 20 12.72 3.28 -6.66
CA GLN A 20 11.83 4.01 -5.76
C GLN A 20 11.19 3.07 -4.73
N ASP A 21 11.49 3.30 -3.46
CA ASP A 21 10.84 2.63 -2.33
C ASP A 21 9.49 3.29 -2.02
N ARG A 22 8.50 3.00 -2.87
CA ARG A 22 7.14 3.57 -2.81
C ARG A 22 6.11 2.56 -3.27
N CYS A 23 4.92 2.62 -2.68
CA CYS A 23 3.78 1.86 -3.17
C CYS A 23 3.54 2.15 -4.65
N PHE A 24 3.40 1.11 -5.45
CA PHE A 24 3.14 1.22 -6.87
C PHE A 24 1.82 1.96 -7.14
N LEU A 25 0.80 1.70 -6.33
CA LEU A 25 -0.55 2.21 -6.51
C LEU A 25 -0.73 3.63 -5.96
N CYS A 26 -0.40 3.86 -4.69
CA CYS A 26 -0.66 5.15 -4.03
C CYS A 26 0.58 6.05 -3.86
N ARG A 27 1.76 5.60 -4.30
CA ARG A 27 3.05 6.34 -4.28
C ARG A 27 3.58 6.77 -2.89
N ARG A 28 2.88 6.40 -1.82
CA ARG A 28 3.30 6.58 -0.42
C ARG A 28 4.56 5.78 -0.11
N THR A 29 5.42 6.35 0.73
CA THR A 29 6.58 5.68 1.33
C THR A 29 6.14 4.73 2.45
N PRO A 30 7.02 3.82 2.92
CA PRO A 30 6.74 3.04 4.13
C PRO A 30 6.36 3.91 5.33
N ALA A 31 7.04 5.05 5.53
CA ALA A 31 6.78 5.98 6.62
C ALA A 31 5.38 6.61 6.54
N ASP A 32 4.95 7.05 5.34
CA ASP A 32 3.61 7.59 5.11
C ASP A 32 2.51 6.57 5.45
N VAL A 33 2.78 5.27 5.20
CA VAL A 33 1.84 4.19 5.47
C VAL A 33 1.79 3.88 6.97
N LYS A 34 2.92 3.88 7.67
CA LYS A 34 2.94 3.75 9.15
C LYS A 34 2.17 4.90 9.80
N ALA A 35 2.40 6.12 9.37
CA ALA A 35 1.68 7.30 9.85
C ALA A 35 0.16 7.17 9.62
N PHE A 36 -0.26 6.64 8.46
CA PHE A 36 -1.68 6.39 8.19
C PHE A 36 -2.33 5.42 9.18
N PHE A 37 -1.58 4.43 9.68
CA PHE A 37 -2.06 3.50 10.70
C PHE A 37 -1.96 4.03 12.13
N GLY A 38 -1.50 5.27 12.32
CA GLY A 38 -1.28 5.84 13.66
C GLY A 38 0.03 5.37 14.29
N PHE A 39 1.09 5.21 13.51
CA PHE A 39 2.41 4.82 14.01
C PHE A 39 3.49 5.81 13.56
N HIS A 40 4.51 6.00 14.39
CA HIS A 40 5.74 6.67 14.02
C HIS A 40 6.53 5.84 12.99
N GLU A 41 7.58 6.44 12.40
CA GLU A 41 8.42 5.76 11.39
C GLU A 41 9.12 4.52 11.93
N ASP A 42 9.50 4.55 13.21
CA ASP A 42 10.08 3.39 13.91
C ASP A 42 9.04 2.29 14.20
N GLY A 43 7.75 2.53 13.92
CA GLY A 43 6.69 1.55 14.14
C GLY A 43 6.13 1.53 15.56
N THR A 44 6.44 2.52 16.39
CA THR A 44 5.77 2.76 17.68
C THR A 44 4.40 3.42 17.46
N PRO A 45 3.34 3.03 18.19
CA PRO A 45 2.04 3.68 18.07
C PRO A 45 2.08 5.15 18.50
N ILE A 46 1.32 5.98 17.78
CA ILE A 46 0.97 7.34 18.17
C ILE A 46 -0.26 7.25 19.07
N ASP A 47 -0.21 7.88 20.24
CA ASP A 47 -1.32 7.94 21.19
C ASP A 47 -1.92 6.55 21.54
N ALA A 48 -1.03 5.60 21.87
CA ALA A 48 -1.37 4.19 22.10
C ALA A 48 -2.53 3.98 23.09
N ASP A 49 -2.53 4.75 24.18
CA ASP A 49 -3.54 4.69 25.26
C ASP A 49 -4.92 5.17 24.79
N GLU A 50 -5.01 6.02 23.76
CA GLU A 50 -6.27 6.53 23.22
C GLU A 50 -6.94 5.51 22.28
N TYR A 51 -6.12 4.77 21.53
CA TYR A 51 -6.60 3.83 20.51
C TYR A 51 -6.53 2.35 20.93
N GLY A 52 -6.13 2.07 22.18
CA GLY A 52 -5.98 0.69 22.68
C GLY A 52 -4.92 -0.10 21.91
N LEU A 53 -3.83 0.58 21.52
CA LEU A 53 -2.74 0.04 20.72
C LEU A 53 -1.48 -0.24 21.56
N GLU A 54 -1.61 -0.31 22.89
CA GLU A 54 -0.46 -0.34 23.82
C GLU A 54 0.49 -1.52 23.57
N ASP A 55 -0.02 -2.62 23.01
CA ASP A 55 0.75 -3.84 22.71
C ASP A 55 1.02 -4.06 21.21
N VAL A 56 0.65 -3.13 20.32
CA VAL A 56 0.86 -3.27 18.88
C VAL A 56 2.18 -2.62 18.48
N VAL A 57 3.17 -3.42 18.08
CA VAL A 57 4.44 -2.89 17.55
C VAL A 57 4.56 -3.28 16.07
N LEU A 58 4.63 -2.29 15.18
CA LEU A 58 4.78 -2.51 13.73
C LEU A 58 6.23 -2.79 13.29
N ASP A 59 7.14 -3.08 14.22
CA ASP A 59 8.57 -3.29 13.95
C ASP A 59 8.85 -4.40 12.92
N ARG A 60 7.90 -5.34 12.77
CA ARG A 60 8.00 -6.52 11.88
C ARG A 60 6.83 -6.70 10.91
N LEU A 61 5.85 -5.80 10.91
CA LEU A 61 4.78 -5.85 9.93
C LEU A 61 5.25 -5.11 8.70
N ASP A 62 5.45 -5.87 7.63
CA ASP A 62 5.75 -5.36 6.29
C ASP A 62 4.57 -4.50 5.82
N VAL A 63 4.57 -3.22 6.19
CA VAL A 63 3.63 -2.19 5.69
C VAL A 63 3.71 -2.06 4.16
N MET A 64 4.75 -2.64 3.58
CA MET A 64 5.05 -2.75 2.16
C MET A 64 5.39 -4.20 1.81
N SER A 65 4.68 -4.78 0.84
CA SER A 65 5.03 -6.06 0.24
C SER A 65 5.92 -5.86 -0.97
N TYR A 66 7.07 -6.55 -0.99
CA TYR A 66 8.03 -6.57 -2.11
C TYR A 66 8.03 -7.89 -2.88
N ARG A 67 7.13 -8.82 -2.53
CA ARG A 67 7.10 -10.17 -3.13
C ARG A 67 6.49 -10.21 -4.53
N GLY A 68 5.73 -9.18 -4.91
CA GLY A 68 5.06 -9.08 -6.22
C GLY A 68 5.91 -8.42 -7.29
N GLU A 69 5.32 -8.16 -8.46
CA GLU A 69 6.00 -7.47 -9.57
C GLU A 69 6.46 -6.06 -9.19
N ARG A 70 5.72 -5.39 -8.31
CA ARG A 70 6.04 -4.05 -7.82
C ARG A 70 5.69 -3.94 -6.33
N PRO A 71 6.34 -3.04 -5.57
CA PRO A 71 6.02 -2.84 -4.17
C PRO A 71 4.57 -2.36 -3.99
N VAL A 72 3.83 -2.94 -3.04
CA VAL A 72 2.44 -2.53 -2.72
C VAL A 72 2.27 -2.40 -1.20
N CYS A 73 1.66 -1.31 -0.74
CA CYS A 73 1.43 -1.11 0.69
C CYS A 73 0.22 -1.90 1.21
N ALA A 74 0.24 -2.20 2.52
CA ALA A 74 -0.84 -2.89 3.21
C ALA A 74 -2.21 -2.20 3.04
N VAL A 75 -2.25 -0.85 3.02
CA VAL A 75 -3.50 -0.10 2.78
C VAL A 75 -4.09 -0.40 1.40
N CYS A 76 -3.28 -0.38 0.35
CA CYS A 76 -3.78 -0.67 -1.00
C CYS A 76 -4.18 -2.15 -1.14
N GLN A 77 -3.42 -3.06 -0.54
CA GLN A 77 -3.76 -4.48 -0.51
C GLN A 77 -5.12 -4.72 0.16
N LEU A 78 -5.33 -4.17 1.36
CA LEU A 78 -6.59 -4.28 2.10
C LEU A 78 -7.78 -3.73 1.30
N ASN A 79 -7.60 -2.61 0.59
CA ASN A 79 -8.66 -2.05 -0.25
C ASN A 79 -9.02 -2.97 -1.42
N LEU A 80 -8.01 -3.56 -2.09
CA LEU A 80 -8.25 -4.51 -3.18
C LEU A 80 -8.95 -5.78 -2.66
N ASP A 81 -8.50 -6.31 -1.53
CA ASP A 81 -9.10 -7.49 -0.90
C ASP A 81 -10.55 -7.24 -0.48
N ALA A 82 -10.85 -6.06 0.08
CA ALA A 82 -12.21 -5.68 0.44
C ALA A 82 -13.14 -5.60 -0.78
N VAL A 83 -12.67 -5.01 -1.88
CA VAL A 83 -13.43 -4.93 -3.14
C VAL A 83 -13.69 -6.32 -3.71
N GLU A 84 -12.69 -7.19 -3.69
CA GLU A 84 -12.82 -8.58 -4.14
C GLU A 84 -13.85 -9.35 -3.29
N LEU A 85 -13.74 -9.29 -1.96
CA LEU A 85 -14.65 -9.96 -1.03
C LEU A 85 -16.09 -9.46 -1.15
N ALA A 86 -16.29 -8.20 -1.56
CA ALA A 86 -17.61 -7.63 -1.85
C ALA A 86 -18.16 -8.03 -3.23
N GLY A 87 -17.46 -8.87 -4.01
CA GLY A 87 -17.84 -9.23 -5.38
C GLY A 87 -17.66 -8.10 -6.40
N GLY A 88 -16.89 -7.07 -6.07
CA GLY A 88 -16.74 -5.85 -6.85
C GLY A 88 -15.75 -5.93 -8.02
N ARG A 89 -15.17 -7.10 -8.32
CA ARG A 89 -14.11 -7.27 -9.33
C ARG A 89 -14.46 -6.67 -10.69
N ASP A 90 -15.67 -6.95 -11.19
CA ASP A 90 -16.10 -6.45 -12.50
C ASP A 90 -16.32 -4.93 -12.49
N ILE A 91 -16.79 -4.37 -11.37
CA ILE A 91 -16.95 -2.93 -11.19
C ILE A 91 -15.57 -2.28 -11.20
N LEU A 92 -14.61 -2.81 -10.44
CA LEU A 92 -13.24 -2.32 -10.39
C LEU A 92 -12.59 -2.31 -11.78
N ALA A 93 -12.74 -3.38 -12.55
CA ALA A 93 -12.21 -3.43 -13.91
C ALA A 93 -12.80 -2.36 -14.84
N ARG A 94 -14.11 -2.06 -14.70
CA ARG A 94 -14.75 -0.96 -15.45
C ARG A 94 -14.27 0.41 -15.01
N VAL A 95 -14.16 0.64 -13.70
CA VAL A 95 -13.65 1.91 -13.15
C VAL A 95 -12.22 2.17 -13.61
N LEU A 96 -11.34 1.16 -13.53
CA LEU A 96 -9.96 1.28 -14.02
C LEU A 96 -9.90 1.64 -15.51
N ARG A 97 -10.76 1.04 -16.34
CA ARG A 97 -10.87 1.42 -17.76
C ARG A 97 -11.31 2.87 -17.93
N GLN A 98 -12.35 3.30 -17.22
CA GLN A 98 -12.81 4.69 -17.27
C GLN A 98 -11.71 5.67 -16.83
N MET A 99 -10.92 5.32 -15.82
CA MET A 99 -9.80 6.15 -15.37
C MET A 99 -8.69 6.28 -16.42
N LEU A 100 -8.51 5.26 -17.26
CA LEU A 100 -7.52 5.25 -18.34
C LEU A 100 -8.02 5.98 -19.59
N ASP A 101 -9.27 5.73 -19.99
CA ASP A 101 -9.81 6.13 -21.29
C ASP A 101 -10.70 7.38 -21.23
N GLU A 102 -11.27 7.68 -20.06
CA GLU A 102 -12.32 8.70 -19.86
C GLU A 102 -12.03 9.63 -18.67
N ARG A 103 -10.74 9.79 -18.32
CA ARG A 103 -10.29 10.53 -17.12
C ARG A 103 -10.99 11.89 -16.93
N ASP A 104 -11.12 12.67 -18.01
CA ASP A 104 -11.68 14.02 -17.98
C ASP A 104 -13.16 14.05 -17.58
N LYS A 105 -13.89 12.94 -17.77
CA LYS A 105 -15.31 12.82 -17.40
C LYS A 105 -15.52 12.40 -15.95
N LEU A 106 -14.47 11.90 -15.28
CA LEU A 106 -14.56 11.40 -13.91
C LEU A 106 -14.32 12.47 -12.85
N TRP A 107 -13.75 13.61 -13.24
CA TRP A 107 -13.62 14.76 -12.35
C TRP A 107 -14.90 15.59 -12.39
N PRO A 108 -15.33 16.19 -11.27
CA PRO A 108 -16.40 17.18 -11.31
C PRO A 108 -16.03 18.27 -12.33
N GLY A 109 -16.94 18.57 -13.24
CA GLY A 109 -16.81 19.75 -14.11
C GLY A 109 -16.92 21.03 -13.28
N ASP A 110 -16.52 22.15 -13.88
CA ASP A 110 -16.66 23.49 -13.29
C ASP A 110 -18.13 24.00 -13.31
N ASP A 111 -19.12 23.13 -13.07
CA ASP A 111 -20.53 23.51 -12.97
C ASP A 111 -20.81 24.35 -11.70
#